data_AF-A0A182T4U4-F1
#
_entry.id   AF-A0A182T4U4-F1
#
_cell.length_a   1.000
_cell.length_b   1.000
_cell.length_c   1.000
_cell.angle_alpha   90.00
_cell.angle_beta   90.00
_cell.angle_gamma   90.00
#
_symmetry.space_group_name_H-M   'P 1'
#
loop_
_entity.id
_entity.type
_entity.pdbx_description
1 polymer ?
#
loop_
_entity_poly.entity_id
_entity_poly.type
_entity_poly.pdbx_seq_one_letter_code
_entity_poly.pdbx_strand_id
1 'polypeptide(L)'
;MDSTDEFNFNETKLSLETLGLEPEAIALQTLDGFLMILSADGDVTYISENVSEYLGISQIDIMGQPIWDYSHQCDHDELREALNGRHHSPSELLNGVANSDCRPMENRDFFLRLKCTLTSRGRSVNIKSASYKVLHVTGHIACKDKEGQRQLVAIARPLPHPANIEVPLGSSTFLTQHTLSMKFSYVDDMMLSLLGYQPSDLLGKSLYDCHHGSDAEHLMATFKHGK
;
A
#
# COMPACT_ATOMS: atom_id res chain seq x y z
N MET A 1 -3.46 -36.80 -20.34
CA MET A 1 -3.93 -35.62 -21.07
C MET A 1 -3.57 -34.46 -20.18
N ASP A 2 -2.35 -33.99 -20.33
CA ASP A 2 -1.81 -32.88 -19.56
C ASP A 2 -1.28 -31.92 -20.63
N SER A 3 -1.96 -30.79 -20.79
CA SER A 3 -1.60 -29.73 -21.71
C SER A 3 -1.43 -28.49 -20.85
N THR A 4 -0.20 -28.32 -20.36
CA THR A 4 0.28 -27.05 -19.85
C THR A 4 0.40 -26.09 -21.02
N ASP A 5 -0.54 -25.15 -21.14
CA ASP A 5 -0.40 -23.98 -22.00
C ASP A 5 0.78 -23.14 -21.49
N GLU A 6 1.92 -23.23 -22.18
CA GLU A 6 3.03 -22.31 -21.96
C GLU A 6 2.59 -20.90 -22.38
N PHE A 7 2.44 -20.02 -21.39
CA PHE A 7 2.15 -18.60 -21.59
C PHE A 7 3.27 -17.94 -22.41
N ASN A 8 3.01 -17.72 -23.71
CA ASN A 8 4.02 -17.17 -24.62
C ASN A 8 4.09 -15.64 -24.51
N PHE A 9 4.95 -15.16 -23.61
CA PHE A 9 5.22 -13.73 -23.37
C PHE A 9 5.53 -12.94 -24.65
N ASN A 10 6.16 -13.57 -25.65
CA ASN A 10 6.56 -12.91 -26.89
C ASN A 10 5.37 -12.59 -27.81
N GLU A 11 4.31 -13.39 -27.76
CA GLU A 11 3.12 -13.20 -28.59
C GLU A 11 2.26 -12.03 -28.09
N THR A 12 2.17 -11.88 -26.77
CA THR A 12 1.56 -10.70 -26.10
C THR A 12 2.32 -9.42 -26.41
N LYS A 13 3.66 -9.47 -26.43
CA LYS A 13 4.49 -8.31 -26.74
C LYS A 13 4.28 -7.82 -28.18
N LEU A 14 4.22 -8.74 -29.15
CA LEU A 14 3.94 -8.41 -30.56
C LEU A 14 2.52 -7.85 -30.78
N SER A 15 1.53 -8.33 -30.04
CA SER A 15 0.14 -7.88 -30.18
C SER A 15 -0.12 -6.49 -29.56
N LEU A 16 0.63 -6.12 -28.52
CA LEU A 16 0.57 -4.79 -27.90
C LEU A 16 1.22 -3.69 -28.75
N GLU A 17 2.39 -3.97 -29.35
CA GLU A 17 3.07 -3.05 -30.27
C GLU A 17 2.22 -2.77 -31.53
N THR A 18 1.46 -3.77 -31.99
CA THR A 18 0.56 -3.65 -33.16
C THR A 18 -0.66 -2.74 -32.91
N LEU A 19 -1.03 -2.52 -31.64
CA LEU A 19 -2.14 -1.64 -31.23
C LEU A 19 -1.68 -0.21 -30.87
N GLY A 20 -0.38 0.08 -30.97
CA GLY A 20 0.16 1.39 -30.59
C GLY A 20 0.04 1.71 -29.10
N LEU A 21 -0.10 0.68 -28.26
CA LEU A 21 -0.22 0.82 -26.82
C LEU A 21 1.14 0.60 -26.16
N GLU A 22 1.68 1.65 -25.54
CA GLU A 22 2.90 1.55 -24.75
C GLU A 22 2.66 0.63 -23.54
N PRO A 23 3.40 -0.49 -23.38
CA PRO A 23 3.18 -1.45 -22.30
C PRO A 23 3.26 -0.83 -20.90
N GLU A 24 4.11 0.18 -20.73
CA GLU A 24 4.23 0.96 -19.49
C GLU A 24 2.95 1.74 -19.19
N ALA A 25 2.32 2.35 -20.21
CA ALA A 25 1.07 3.09 -20.02
C ALA A 25 -0.07 2.17 -19.58
N ILE A 26 -0.19 0.97 -20.17
CA ILE A 26 -1.18 -0.03 -19.74
C ILE A 26 -0.90 -0.49 -18.30
N ALA A 27 0.36 -0.78 -17.98
CA ALA A 27 0.74 -1.21 -16.63
C ALA A 27 0.36 -0.13 -15.59
N LEU A 28 0.71 1.13 -15.85
CA LEU A 28 0.40 2.27 -14.97
C LEU A 28 -1.10 2.52 -14.81
N GLN A 29 -1.89 2.35 -15.88
CA GLN A 29 -3.35 2.47 -15.81
C GLN A 29 -3.99 1.34 -14.97
N THR A 30 -3.36 0.16 -14.92
CA THR A 30 -3.89 -1.01 -14.21
C THR A 30 -3.47 -1.07 -12.75
N LEU A 31 -2.43 -0.32 -12.37
CA LEU A 31 -1.80 -0.41 -11.04
C LEU A 31 -2.65 0.15 -9.89
N ASP A 32 -3.64 0.99 -10.16
CA ASP A 32 -4.42 1.77 -9.18
C ASP A 32 -3.52 2.46 -8.14
N GLY A 33 -2.45 3.07 -8.65
CA GLY A 33 -1.37 3.69 -7.90
C GLY A 33 -0.22 4.11 -8.81
N PHE A 34 0.93 4.37 -8.21
CA PHE A 34 2.14 4.78 -8.93
C PHE A 34 3.36 3.97 -8.48
N LEU A 35 4.33 3.80 -9.38
CA LEU A 35 5.59 3.15 -9.11
C LEU A 35 6.53 4.14 -8.41
N MET A 36 7.24 3.68 -7.39
CA MET A 36 8.20 4.46 -6.62
C MET A 36 9.45 3.62 -6.36
N ILE A 37 10.63 4.18 -6.65
CA ILE A 37 11.92 3.57 -6.37
C ILE A 37 12.74 4.51 -5.49
N LEU A 38 13.09 4.04 -4.30
CA LEU A 38 13.86 4.82 -3.32
C LEU A 38 15.26 4.23 -3.14
N SER A 39 16.28 5.09 -2.99
CA SER A 39 17.61 4.66 -2.53
C SER A 39 17.57 4.21 -1.07
N ALA A 40 18.64 3.56 -0.61
CA ALA A 40 18.81 3.21 0.80
C ALA A 40 18.77 4.42 1.75
N ASP A 41 19.17 5.61 1.26
CA ASP A 41 19.18 6.87 2.00
C ASP A 41 17.83 7.62 1.91
N GLY A 42 16.92 7.15 1.07
CA GLY A 42 15.58 7.70 0.88
C GLY A 42 15.47 8.72 -0.26
N ASP A 43 16.44 8.81 -1.16
CA ASP A 43 16.29 9.62 -2.37
C ASP A 43 15.33 8.97 -3.36
N VAL A 44 14.44 9.75 -3.95
CA VAL A 44 13.50 9.28 -4.97
C VAL A 44 14.24 9.09 -6.30
N THR A 45 14.76 7.89 -6.53
CA THR A 45 15.52 7.57 -7.76
C THR A 45 14.64 7.48 -9.00
N TYR A 46 13.40 7.04 -8.83
CA TYR A 46 12.39 7.02 -9.88
C TYR A 46 11.00 7.11 -9.25
N ILE A 47 10.09 7.77 -9.94
CA ILE A 47 8.66 7.73 -9.67
C ILE A 47 7.94 7.78 -11.01
N SER A 48 6.82 7.08 -11.19
CA SER A 48 6.08 7.13 -12.45
C SER A 48 5.36 8.46 -12.64
N GLU A 49 5.14 8.87 -13.90
CA GLU A 49 4.54 10.16 -14.26
C GLU A 49 3.12 10.36 -13.70
N ASN A 50 2.36 9.25 -13.58
CA ASN A 50 1.00 9.25 -13.05
C ASN A 50 0.92 9.63 -11.56
N VAL A 51 2.05 9.80 -10.83
CA VAL A 51 2.04 10.33 -9.45
C VAL A 51 1.27 11.65 -9.33
N SER A 52 1.31 12.48 -10.37
CA SER A 52 0.60 13.75 -10.41
C SER A 52 -0.93 13.60 -10.32
N GLU A 53 -1.47 12.48 -10.79
CA GLU A 53 -2.91 12.16 -10.70
C GLU A 53 -3.31 11.79 -9.27
N TYR A 54 -2.39 11.19 -8.52
CA TYR A 54 -2.65 10.73 -7.15
C TYR A 54 -2.31 11.77 -6.09
N LEU A 55 -1.21 12.51 -6.26
CA LEU A 55 -0.70 13.45 -5.26
C LEU A 55 -0.77 14.91 -5.69
N GLY A 56 -0.90 15.20 -7.00
CA GLY A 56 -0.86 16.57 -7.54
C GLY A 56 0.53 17.19 -7.56
N ILE A 57 1.56 16.37 -7.35
CA ILE A 57 2.97 16.76 -7.39
C ILE A 57 3.54 16.21 -8.70
N SER A 58 4.29 17.04 -9.43
CA SER A 58 4.85 16.61 -10.71
C SER A 58 6.03 15.66 -10.48
N GLN A 59 6.27 14.73 -11.42
CA GLN A 59 7.40 13.80 -11.37
C GLN A 59 8.73 14.56 -11.26
N ILE A 60 8.89 15.66 -12.01
CA ILE A 60 10.12 16.44 -12.05
C ILE A 60 10.43 17.15 -10.72
N ASP A 61 9.42 17.47 -9.92
CA ASP A 61 9.62 18.14 -8.63
C ASP A 61 10.11 17.17 -7.54
N ILE A 62 9.65 15.92 -7.60
CA ILE A 62 9.95 14.90 -6.58
C ILE A 62 11.14 14.01 -6.93
N MET A 63 11.42 13.78 -8.22
CA MET A 63 12.52 12.94 -8.67
C MET A 63 13.87 13.54 -8.23
N GLY A 64 14.73 12.69 -7.67
CA GLY A 64 16.04 13.06 -7.13
C GLY A 64 15.99 13.80 -5.79
N GLN A 65 14.81 14.10 -5.25
CA GLN A 65 14.66 14.70 -3.93
C GLN A 65 14.55 13.64 -2.83
N PRO A 66 14.89 13.97 -1.58
CA PRO A 66 14.66 13.07 -0.46
C PRO A 66 13.16 12.88 -0.22
N ILE A 67 12.72 11.63 -0.07
CA ILE A 67 11.33 11.29 0.23
C ILE A 67 10.85 11.93 1.56
N TRP A 68 11.78 12.22 2.46
CA TRP A 68 11.57 12.86 3.76
C TRP A 68 10.90 14.22 3.67
N ASP A 69 11.12 14.96 2.57
CA ASP A 69 10.50 16.26 2.32
C ASP A 69 9.02 16.15 1.93
N TYR A 70 8.60 14.97 1.49
CA TYR A 70 7.26 14.67 1.02
C TYR A 70 6.46 13.82 2.01
N SER A 71 7.13 13.05 2.87
CA SER A 71 6.50 12.20 3.86
C SER A 71 6.16 12.92 5.16
N HIS A 72 5.19 12.39 5.89
CA HIS A 72 4.85 12.88 7.22
C HIS A 72 5.95 12.51 8.21
N GLN A 73 6.39 13.47 9.04
CA GLN A 73 7.51 13.29 9.97
C GLN A 73 7.35 12.11 10.95
N CYS A 74 6.11 11.81 11.37
CA CYS A 74 5.85 10.68 12.27
C CYS A 74 6.04 9.31 11.60
N ASP A 75 6.11 9.24 10.27
CA ASP A 75 6.29 8.00 9.53
C ASP A 75 7.77 7.77 9.16
N HIS A 76 8.67 8.72 9.50
CA HIS A 76 10.06 8.68 9.07
C HIS A 76 10.82 7.48 9.64
N ASP A 77 10.54 7.09 10.87
CA ASP A 77 11.22 5.94 11.50
C ASP A 77 10.78 4.61 10.87
N GLU A 78 9.48 4.46 10.61
CA GLU A 78 8.92 3.29 9.90
C GLU A 78 9.46 3.19 8.47
N LEU A 79 9.51 4.31 7.75
CA LEU A 79 10.09 4.35 6.40
C LEU A 79 11.59 4.04 6.42
N ARG A 80 12.36 4.51 7.40
CA ARG A 80 13.77 4.12 7.56
C ARG A 80 13.92 2.63 7.82
N GLU A 81 13.06 2.04 8.62
CA GLU A 81 13.05 0.60 8.89
C GLU A 81 12.74 -0.20 7.62
N ALA A 82 11.74 0.25 6.84
CA ALA A 82 11.39 -0.36 5.57
C ALA A 82 12.55 -0.29 4.55
N LEU A 83 13.28 0.83 4.47
CA LEU A 83 14.44 0.97 3.57
C LEU A 83 15.65 0.14 4.02
N ASN A 84 15.90 0.07 5.33
CA ASN A 84 17.09 -0.58 5.90
C ASN A 84 16.90 -2.05 6.28
N GLY A 85 15.67 -2.58 6.12
CA GLY A 85 15.30 -3.96 6.41
C GLY A 85 15.53 -4.40 7.83
N ARG A 86 15.21 -3.54 8.80
CA ARG A 86 15.23 -3.89 10.22
C ARG A 86 13.91 -4.50 10.70
N HIS A 87 13.24 -5.30 9.88
CA HIS A 87 12.03 -5.97 10.35
C HIS A 87 12.40 -7.26 11.09
N HIS A 88 12.94 -7.12 12.30
CA HIS A 88 13.15 -8.29 13.16
C HIS A 88 11.79 -8.79 13.65
N SER A 89 11.49 -10.07 13.40
CA SER A 89 10.50 -10.74 14.24
C SER A 89 10.95 -10.64 15.72
N PRO A 90 10.03 -10.53 16.70
CA PRO A 90 10.41 -10.54 18.12
C PRO A 90 11.32 -11.73 18.51
N SER A 91 11.19 -12.83 17.77
CA SER A 91 11.98 -14.05 17.87
C SER A 91 13.45 -13.90 17.44
N GLU A 92 13.76 -13.01 16.49
CA GLU A 92 15.12 -12.82 15.95
C GLU A 92 15.99 -11.87 16.78
N LEU A 93 15.37 -10.94 17.52
CA LEU A 93 16.08 -10.08 18.48
C LEU A 93 16.73 -10.86 19.62
N LEU A 94 16.17 -12.02 19.98
CA LEU A 94 16.71 -12.91 21.02
C LEU A 94 17.98 -13.65 20.59
N ASN A 95 18.20 -13.81 19.28
CA ASN A 95 19.31 -14.61 18.74
C ASN A 95 20.58 -13.80 18.44
N GLY A 96 20.61 -12.50 18.76
CA GLY A 96 21.83 -11.69 18.67
C GLY A 96 22.47 -11.65 17.28
N VAL A 97 21.67 -11.78 16.22
CA VAL A 97 22.18 -11.75 14.84
C VAL A 97 22.57 -10.31 14.51
N ALA A 98 23.89 -10.08 14.45
CA ALA A 98 24.47 -8.81 14.11
C ALA A 98 24.05 -8.35 12.71
N ASN A 99 23.83 -7.04 12.56
CA ASN A 99 23.71 -6.25 11.32
C ASN A 99 24.32 -6.89 10.06
N SER A 100 23.54 -7.63 9.29
CA SER A 100 23.67 -7.96 7.85
C SER A 100 22.75 -9.17 7.65
N ASP A 101 21.58 -9.08 7.02
CA ASP A 101 21.45 -9.00 5.58
C ASP A 101 19.96 -8.72 5.29
N CYS A 102 19.64 -7.57 4.69
CA CYS A 102 18.40 -7.50 3.92
C CYS A 102 18.56 -8.52 2.81
N ARG A 103 17.79 -9.61 2.84
CA ARG A 103 17.86 -10.59 1.76
C ARG A 103 17.38 -9.89 0.48
N PRO A 104 18.05 -10.10 -0.67
CA PRO A 104 17.50 -9.66 -1.95
C PRO A 104 16.06 -10.17 -2.08
N MET A 105 15.16 -9.32 -2.59
CA MET A 105 13.72 -9.61 -2.75
C MET A 105 12.93 -9.73 -1.43
N GLU A 106 13.43 -9.18 -0.33
CA GLU A 106 12.64 -9.11 0.91
C GLU A 106 11.44 -8.17 0.73
N ASN A 107 10.24 -8.69 0.98
CA ASN A 107 9.00 -7.95 0.80
C ASN A 107 8.88 -6.80 1.82
N ARG A 108 8.25 -5.72 1.38
CA ARG A 108 7.88 -4.57 2.19
C ARG A 108 6.40 -4.29 2.01
N ASP A 109 5.72 -4.13 3.13
CA ASP A 109 4.29 -3.84 3.22
C ASP A 109 4.11 -2.89 4.40
N PHE A 110 3.78 -1.64 4.12
CA PHE A 110 3.61 -0.60 5.13
C PHE A 110 2.70 0.52 4.63
N PHE A 111 2.29 1.39 5.55
CA PHE A 111 1.53 2.59 5.22
C PHE A 111 2.42 3.83 5.29
N LEU A 112 2.28 4.73 4.33
CA LEU A 112 3.04 5.98 4.29
C LEU A 112 2.14 7.16 3.99
N ARG A 113 2.25 8.22 4.78
CA ARG A 113 1.58 9.48 4.47
C ARG A 113 2.48 10.37 3.63
N LEU A 114 2.06 10.65 2.40
CA LEU A 114 2.73 11.61 1.52
C LEU A 114 1.89 12.88 1.34
N LYS A 115 2.58 14.00 1.13
CA LYS A 115 1.98 15.28 0.79
C LYS A 115 1.15 15.14 -0.49
N CYS A 116 -0.05 15.69 -0.46
CA CYS A 116 -0.99 15.73 -1.56
C CYS A 116 -1.51 17.16 -1.72
N THR A 117 -1.23 17.76 -2.87
CA THR A 117 -1.68 19.09 -3.27
C THR A 117 -3.07 19.07 -3.90
N LEU A 118 -3.62 17.89 -4.19
CA LEU A 118 -5.00 17.74 -4.68
C LEU A 118 -5.98 17.93 -3.52
N THR A 119 -6.87 18.90 -3.67
CA THR A 119 -8.03 19.05 -2.78
C THR A 119 -9.13 18.06 -3.17
N SER A 120 -10.10 17.82 -2.27
CA SER A 120 -11.29 17.01 -2.57
C SER A 120 -12.13 17.53 -3.74
N ARG A 121 -11.89 18.78 -4.18
CA ARG A 121 -12.52 19.40 -5.36
C ARG A 121 -11.62 19.37 -6.61
N GLY A 122 -10.53 18.61 -6.59
CA GLY A 122 -9.59 18.48 -7.72
C GLY A 122 -8.72 19.72 -8.00
N ARG A 123 -8.74 20.74 -7.13
CA ARG A 123 -7.86 21.92 -7.28
C ARG A 123 -6.50 21.64 -6.64
N SER A 124 -5.44 22.10 -7.30
CA SER A 124 -4.07 22.05 -6.77
C SER A 124 -3.81 23.20 -5.80
N VAL A 125 -3.10 22.91 -4.71
CA VAL A 125 -2.59 23.90 -3.74
C VAL A 125 -1.07 23.87 -3.69
N ASN A 126 -0.47 24.89 -3.08
CA ASN A 126 0.98 24.90 -2.84
C ASN A 126 1.38 23.73 -1.93
N ILE A 127 2.54 23.12 -2.19
CA ILE A 127 3.09 22.00 -1.40
C ILE A 127 3.23 22.30 0.10
N LYS A 128 3.49 23.55 0.49
CA LYS A 128 3.57 23.97 1.91
C LYS A 128 2.22 23.94 2.61
N SER A 129 1.13 23.96 1.85
CA SER A 129 -0.25 23.87 2.32
C SER A 129 -0.90 22.53 1.92
N ALA A 130 -0.09 21.57 1.43
CA ALA A 130 -0.57 20.26 1.06
C ALA A 130 -1.15 19.52 2.27
N SER A 131 -2.19 18.75 2.02
CA SER A 131 -2.70 17.76 2.97
C SER A 131 -1.84 16.50 2.91
N TYR A 132 -2.10 15.53 3.78
CA TYR A 132 -1.45 14.22 3.71
C TYR A 132 -2.45 13.16 3.24
N LYS A 133 -2.02 12.33 2.30
CA LYS A 133 -2.77 11.17 1.82
C LYS A 133 -2.06 9.90 2.27
N VAL A 134 -2.82 8.96 2.85
CA VAL A 134 -2.29 7.65 3.26
C VAL A 134 -2.18 6.77 2.02
N LEU A 135 -1.00 6.19 1.82
CA LEU A 135 -0.69 5.25 0.75
C LEU A 135 -0.35 3.90 1.35
N HIS A 136 -0.86 2.83 0.76
CA HIS A 136 -0.38 1.48 0.98
C HIS A 136 0.81 1.22 0.05
N VAL A 137 1.98 0.97 0.62
CA VAL A 137 3.22 0.77 -0.11
C VAL A 137 3.58 -0.72 -0.07
N THR A 138 3.53 -1.37 -1.21
CA THR A 138 3.90 -2.79 -1.36
C THR A 138 5.03 -2.94 -2.36
N GLY A 139 6.06 -3.68 -2.00
CA GLY A 139 7.26 -3.79 -2.82
C GLY A 139 8.30 -4.74 -2.25
N HIS A 140 9.52 -4.61 -2.71
CA HIS A 140 10.65 -5.39 -2.22
C HIS A 140 11.96 -4.61 -2.30
N ILE A 141 12.94 -5.05 -1.52
CA ILE A 141 14.32 -4.53 -1.62
C ILE A 141 15.03 -5.23 -2.79
N ALA A 142 15.45 -4.42 -3.77
CA ALA A 142 16.30 -4.85 -4.88
C ALA A 142 17.73 -4.36 -4.65
N CYS A 143 18.70 -5.10 -5.17
CA CYS A 143 20.10 -4.69 -5.20
C CYS A 143 20.47 -4.35 -6.64
N LYS A 144 21.03 -3.16 -6.85
CA LYS A 144 21.66 -2.81 -8.12
C LYS A 144 23.00 -3.55 -8.23
N ASP A 145 23.20 -4.28 -9.33
CA ASP A 145 24.35 -5.16 -9.55
C ASP A 145 25.72 -4.50 -9.31
N LYS A 146 26.72 -5.33 -8.95
CA LYS A 146 28.17 -5.10 -8.69
C LYS A 146 28.54 -4.07 -7.60
N GLU A 147 27.72 -3.06 -7.34
CA GLU A 147 27.99 -2.01 -6.34
C GLU A 147 27.26 -2.23 -5.02
N GLY A 148 26.27 -3.14 -4.99
CA GLY A 148 25.52 -3.49 -3.77
C GLY A 148 24.59 -2.38 -3.29
N GLN A 149 24.27 -1.40 -4.15
CA GLN A 149 23.34 -0.34 -3.78
C GLN A 149 21.92 -0.88 -3.68
N ARG A 150 21.37 -0.84 -2.46
CA ARG A 150 20.00 -1.28 -2.16
C ARG A 150 19.00 -0.21 -2.55
N GLN A 151 17.88 -0.64 -3.10
CA GLN A 151 16.76 0.21 -3.46
C GLN A 151 15.44 -0.47 -3.07
N LEU A 152 14.50 0.32 -2.57
CA LEU A 152 13.11 -0.14 -2.46
C LEU A 152 12.44 0.05 -3.81
N VAL A 153 11.94 -1.03 -4.40
CA VAL A 153 11.08 -1.00 -5.58
C VAL A 153 9.66 -1.29 -5.12
N ALA A 154 8.76 -0.32 -5.21
CA ALA A 154 7.43 -0.44 -4.62
C ALA A 154 6.33 0.24 -5.45
N ILE A 155 5.11 -0.25 -5.27
CA ILE A 155 3.88 0.37 -5.76
C ILE A 155 3.22 1.06 -4.57
N ALA A 156 2.88 2.34 -4.73
CA ALA A 156 2.15 3.11 -3.74
C ALA A 156 0.71 3.33 -4.22
N ARG A 157 -0.27 2.81 -3.47
CA ARG A 157 -1.70 2.93 -3.77
C ARG A 157 -2.41 3.81 -2.76
N PRO A 158 -3.19 4.82 -3.18
CA PRO A 158 -3.98 5.61 -2.25
C PRO A 158 -5.02 4.74 -1.56
N LEU A 159 -5.15 4.89 -0.24
CA LEU A 159 -6.30 4.29 0.44
C LEU A 159 -7.57 5.06 0.07
N PRO A 160 -8.63 4.37 -0.40
CA PRO A 160 -9.89 5.02 -0.69
C PRO A 160 -10.47 5.63 0.59
N HIS A 161 -10.80 6.91 0.53
CA HIS A 161 -11.41 7.57 1.68
C HIS A 161 -12.83 7.01 1.88
N PRO A 162 -13.26 6.68 3.11
CA PRO A 162 -14.58 6.11 3.37
C PRO A 162 -15.75 6.92 2.79
N ALA A 163 -15.62 8.26 2.75
CA ALA A 163 -16.62 9.16 2.17
C ALA A 163 -16.75 9.06 0.63
N ASN A 164 -15.80 8.39 -0.05
CA ASN A 164 -15.78 8.20 -1.50
C ASN A 164 -16.06 6.75 -1.89
N ILE A 165 -16.49 5.90 -0.95
CA ILE A 165 -16.92 4.53 -1.28
C ILE A 165 -18.25 4.65 -2.06
N GLU A 166 -18.22 4.31 -3.34
CA GLU A 166 -19.42 4.30 -4.18
C GLU A 166 -20.30 3.10 -3.81
N VAL A 167 -21.56 3.39 -3.50
CA VAL A 167 -22.62 2.40 -3.23
C VAL A 167 -23.47 2.31 -4.50
N PRO A 168 -23.87 1.12 -4.97
CA PRO A 168 -23.83 -0.18 -4.28
C PRO A 168 -22.49 -0.90 -4.38
N LEU A 169 -22.09 -1.53 -3.26
CA LEU A 169 -21.00 -2.49 -3.23
C LEU A 169 -21.43 -3.74 -4.03
N GLY A 170 -20.47 -4.39 -4.70
CA GLY A 170 -20.73 -5.64 -5.42
C GLY A 170 -21.25 -6.76 -4.52
N SER A 171 -21.77 -7.84 -5.10
CA SER A 171 -22.43 -8.93 -4.34
C SER A 171 -21.50 -9.71 -3.39
N SER A 172 -20.18 -9.53 -3.50
CA SER A 172 -19.16 -10.17 -2.65
C SER A 172 -18.59 -9.24 -1.57
N THR A 173 -19.08 -8.02 -1.45
CA THR A 173 -18.55 -7.01 -0.53
C THR A 173 -19.67 -6.45 0.33
N PHE A 174 -19.40 -6.28 1.62
CA PHE A 174 -20.36 -5.72 2.58
C PHE A 174 -19.69 -4.63 3.41
N LEU A 175 -20.49 -3.70 3.94
CA LEU A 175 -20.00 -2.60 4.79
C LEU A 175 -20.34 -2.85 6.27
N THR A 176 -19.37 -2.57 7.14
CA THR A 176 -19.61 -2.46 8.59
C THR A 176 -19.01 -1.16 9.10
N GLN A 177 -19.65 -0.56 10.10
CA GLN A 177 -19.08 0.58 10.83
C GLN A 177 -18.88 0.19 12.29
N HIS A 178 -17.84 0.75 12.88
CA HIS A 178 -17.40 0.41 14.22
C HIS A 178 -17.12 1.66 15.03
N THR A 179 -17.38 1.58 16.33
CA THR A 179 -16.86 2.53 17.31
C THR A 179 -15.33 2.38 17.46
N LEU A 180 -14.67 3.35 18.11
CA LEU A 180 -13.22 3.27 18.38
C LEU A 180 -12.82 2.05 19.23
N SER A 181 -13.77 1.48 19.99
CA SER A 181 -13.56 0.22 20.73
C SER A 181 -13.88 -1.03 19.89
N MET A 182 -13.90 -0.91 18.55
CA MET A 182 -14.22 -1.98 17.61
C MET A 182 -15.57 -2.67 17.86
N LYS A 183 -16.58 -1.91 18.31
CA LYS A 183 -17.96 -2.43 18.41
C LYS A 183 -18.78 -2.03 17.21
N PHE A 184 -19.53 -2.98 16.64
CA PHE A 184 -20.40 -2.74 15.49
C PHE A 184 -21.45 -1.67 15.80
N SER A 185 -21.48 -0.60 15.02
CA SER A 185 -22.51 0.45 15.04
C SER A 185 -23.42 0.41 13.83
N TYR A 186 -22.96 -0.19 12.72
CA TYR A 186 -23.74 -0.46 11.52
C TYR A 186 -23.25 -1.76 10.87
N VAL A 187 -24.18 -2.54 10.33
CA VAL A 187 -23.92 -3.79 9.61
C VAL A 187 -24.84 -3.84 8.40
N ASP A 188 -24.28 -4.10 7.23
CA ASP A 188 -25.01 -4.28 5.97
C ASP A 188 -25.81 -5.60 5.97
N ASP A 189 -27.04 -5.56 5.46
CA ASP A 189 -27.93 -6.72 5.32
C ASP A 189 -27.33 -7.81 4.41
N MET A 190 -26.44 -7.42 3.47
CA MET A 190 -25.71 -8.35 2.61
C MET A 190 -24.90 -9.40 3.40
N MET A 191 -24.51 -9.08 4.63
CA MET A 191 -23.75 -10.00 5.50
C MET A 191 -24.52 -11.30 5.79
N LEU A 192 -25.85 -11.27 5.79
CA LEU A 192 -26.66 -12.48 5.94
C LEU A 192 -26.43 -13.45 4.78
N SER A 193 -26.39 -12.93 3.56
CA SER A 193 -26.21 -13.74 2.36
C SER A 193 -24.80 -14.32 2.23
N LEU A 194 -23.79 -13.59 2.72
CA LEU A 194 -22.38 -13.96 2.59
C LEU A 194 -21.86 -14.80 3.77
N LEU A 195 -22.24 -14.44 4.99
CA LEU A 195 -21.67 -14.98 6.23
C LEU A 195 -22.73 -15.56 7.18
N GLY A 196 -24.02 -15.40 6.89
CA GLY A 196 -25.11 -15.94 7.71
C GLY A 196 -25.46 -15.09 8.94
N TYR A 197 -24.86 -13.92 9.13
CA TYR A 197 -25.15 -13.02 10.24
C TYR A 197 -26.17 -11.96 9.87
N GLN A 198 -27.21 -11.79 10.69
CA GLN A 198 -28.10 -10.64 10.60
C GLN A 198 -27.48 -9.44 11.35
N PRO A 199 -27.82 -8.19 10.98
CA PRO A 199 -27.34 -7.02 11.72
C PRO A 199 -27.62 -7.09 13.22
N SER A 200 -28.80 -7.60 13.62
CA SER A 200 -29.17 -7.79 15.03
C SER A 200 -28.23 -8.71 15.81
N ASP A 201 -27.55 -9.64 15.12
CA ASP A 201 -26.63 -10.57 15.76
C ASP A 201 -25.31 -9.90 16.15
N LEU A 202 -24.95 -8.79 15.51
CA LEU A 202 -23.61 -8.19 15.60
C LEU A 202 -23.61 -6.79 16.21
N LEU A 203 -24.69 -6.01 16.04
CA LEU A 203 -24.76 -4.65 16.56
C LEU A 203 -24.45 -4.60 18.07
N GLY A 204 -23.49 -3.73 18.44
CA GLY A 204 -23.00 -3.55 19.81
C GLY A 204 -21.99 -4.59 20.29
N LYS A 205 -21.79 -5.70 19.57
CA LYS A 205 -20.74 -6.69 19.89
C LYS A 205 -19.38 -6.20 19.45
N SER A 206 -18.33 -6.74 20.06
CA SER A 206 -16.95 -6.46 19.66
C SER A 206 -16.60 -7.26 18.41
N LEU A 207 -15.96 -6.64 17.42
CA LEU A 207 -15.35 -7.34 16.30
C LEU A 207 -14.33 -8.38 16.77
N TYR A 208 -13.71 -8.14 17.94
CA TYR A 208 -12.78 -9.08 18.53
C TYR A 208 -13.43 -10.42 18.95
N ASP A 209 -14.75 -10.48 19.10
CA ASP A 209 -15.46 -11.71 19.44
C ASP A 209 -15.76 -12.56 18.20
N CYS A 210 -15.57 -12.00 17.00
CA CYS A 210 -15.97 -12.61 15.73
C CYS A 210 -14.82 -13.20 14.91
N HIS A 211 -13.56 -12.85 15.20
CA HIS A 211 -12.41 -13.38 14.46
C HIS A 211 -11.97 -14.74 14.98
N HIS A 212 -11.32 -15.51 14.12
CA HIS A 212 -10.72 -16.77 14.53
C HIS A 212 -9.50 -16.49 15.41
N GLY A 213 -9.32 -17.25 16.50
CA GLY A 213 -8.26 -16.99 17.48
C GLY A 213 -6.84 -16.93 16.89
N SER A 214 -6.59 -17.64 15.79
CA SER A 214 -5.30 -17.60 15.06
C SER A 214 -4.99 -16.23 14.43
N ASP A 215 -5.99 -15.39 14.18
CA ASP A 215 -5.82 -14.08 13.54
C ASP A 215 -5.72 -12.95 14.58
N ALA A 216 -5.93 -13.25 15.86
CA ALA A 216 -5.99 -12.27 16.95
C ALA A 216 -4.71 -11.44 17.06
N GLU A 217 -3.54 -12.09 16.98
CA GLU A 217 -2.24 -11.42 17.10
C GLU A 217 -2.01 -10.42 15.95
N HIS A 218 -2.33 -10.82 14.72
CA HIS A 218 -2.21 -9.97 13.53
C HIS A 218 -3.16 -8.78 13.61
N LEU A 219 -4.42 -8.99 14.00
CA LEU A 219 -5.38 -7.90 14.17
C LEU A 219 -4.93 -6.93 15.27
N MET A 220 -4.48 -7.43 16.41
CA MET A 220 -3.98 -6.58 17.49
C MET A 220 -2.72 -5.79 17.11
N ALA A 221 -1.85 -6.36 16.28
CA ALA A 221 -0.68 -5.66 15.75
C ALA A 221 -1.09 -4.49 14.84
N THR A 222 -2.04 -4.71 13.93
CA THR A 222 -2.55 -3.69 13.00
C THR A 222 -3.26 -2.54 13.71
N PHE A 223 -3.97 -2.84 14.81
CA PHE A 223 -4.75 -1.84 15.56
C PHE A 223 -4.04 -1.32 16.82
N LYS A 224 -2.72 -1.46 16.92
CA LYS A 224 -1.96 -1.15 18.15
C LYS A 224 -2.32 0.21 18.76
N HIS A 225 -3.02 0.12 19.90
CA HIS A 225 -3.01 0.97 21.09
C HIS A 225 -2.83 2.47 20.86
N GLY A 226 -3.96 3.15 20.66
CA GLY A 226 -4.13 4.47 21.27
C GLY A 226 -3.93 4.31 22.79
N LYS A 227 -2.74 4.65 23.26
CA LYS A 227 -2.54 5.00 24.67
C LYS A 227 -3.16 6.36 24.93
#